data_AF-A0A2T4GCD7-F1
#
_entry.id   AF-A0A2T4GCD7-F1
#
_cell.length_a   1.000
_cell.length_b   1.000
_cell.length_c   1.000
_cell.angle_alpha   90.00
_cell.angle_beta   90.00
_cell.angle_gamma   90.00
#
_symmetry.space_group_name_H-M   'P 1'
#
loop_
_entity.id
_entity.type
_entity.pdbx_description
1 polymer ?
#
loop_
_entity_poly.entity_id
_entity_poly.type
_entity_poly.pdbx_seq_one_letter_code
_entity_poly.pdbx_strand_id
1 'polypeptide(L)'
;MKVSFGILATLLRASSQVASAAPTDQLSAKDLILSLNEQATSALENADTESSKRSVGPKKCTIFNAAVRRDWKTLSKKDKKAYIDAVLCLRKKPSKADQTFVPGARSRYDDFVAVHINQTLSIHGTGNFFTWHRYFTWAYEKALQDECGYKGTQPYWNWFETGDFATNPVFDGSETSMSGDGKYFEHDGAWSGKQNIFIPSGKGGGCIKDGPFVGAVANLGPPVLA
;
A
#
# COMPACT_ATOMS: atom_id res chain seq x y z
N MET A 1 -15.22 64.18 -21.80
CA MET A 1 -16.43 64.62 -22.50
C MET A 1 -17.44 63.48 -22.42
N LYS A 2 -18.51 63.64 -21.65
CA LYS A 2 -19.60 62.65 -21.50
C LYS A 2 -20.51 62.71 -22.73
N VAL A 3 -20.92 61.57 -23.28
CA VAL A 3 -22.25 61.39 -23.88
C VAL A 3 -22.73 59.98 -23.56
N SER A 4 -24.03 59.87 -23.31
CA SER A 4 -24.70 58.81 -22.58
C SER A 4 -25.95 58.33 -23.31
N PHE A 5 -26.42 57.12 -22.97
CA PHE A 5 -27.76 56.51 -23.16
C PHE A 5 -28.21 56.28 -24.63
N GLY A 6 -28.90 55.20 -25.03
CA GLY A 6 -29.61 54.11 -24.36
C GLY A 6 -30.73 53.60 -25.31
N ILE A 7 -31.48 52.57 -24.89
CA ILE A 7 -32.70 51.94 -25.52
C ILE A 7 -32.36 50.79 -26.51
N LEU A 8 -32.52 49.49 -26.25
CA LEU A 8 -33.55 48.59 -25.65
C LEU A 8 -34.53 47.99 -26.69
N ALA A 9 -34.60 46.63 -26.69
CA ALA A 9 -35.70 45.74 -27.11
C ALA A 9 -35.99 45.58 -28.62
N THR A 10 -36.34 44.42 -29.22
CA THR A 10 -36.67 43.04 -28.79
C THR A 10 -36.83 42.14 -30.04
N LEU A 11 -36.47 40.84 -29.92
CA LEU A 11 -37.08 39.60 -30.46
C LEU A 11 -37.61 39.51 -31.92
N LEU A 12 -37.17 38.51 -32.72
CA LEU A 12 -37.86 37.22 -32.91
C LEU A 12 -37.11 36.23 -33.83
N ARG A 13 -37.29 34.95 -33.51
CA ARG A 13 -36.85 33.66 -34.10
C ARG A 13 -36.78 33.53 -35.64
N ALA A 14 -35.79 32.77 -36.11
CA ALA A 14 -36.00 31.60 -36.97
C ALA A 14 -34.80 30.63 -36.91
N SER A 15 -35.08 29.35 -36.75
CA SER A 15 -34.15 28.25 -36.62
C SER A 15 -33.84 27.62 -37.98
N SER A 16 -32.58 27.28 -38.25
CA SER A 16 -32.22 26.16 -39.17
C SER A 16 -30.78 25.71 -38.95
N GLN A 17 -30.69 24.66 -38.13
CA GLN A 17 -29.71 23.56 -38.10
C GLN A 17 -28.41 23.72 -38.89
N VAL A 18 -27.30 23.86 -38.16
CA VAL A 18 -26.04 23.21 -38.52
C VAL A 18 -25.88 22.05 -37.55
N ALA A 19 -26.01 20.83 -38.07
CA ALA A 19 -25.74 19.62 -37.32
C ALA A 19 -24.26 19.61 -36.91
N SER A 20 -23.96 20.00 -35.68
CA SER A 20 -22.69 19.64 -35.06
C SER A 20 -22.79 18.17 -34.68
N ALA A 21 -22.34 17.29 -35.56
CA ALA A 21 -21.95 15.94 -35.15
C ALA A 21 -20.76 16.11 -34.19
N ALA A 22 -21.05 16.20 -32.90
CA ALA A 22 -20.04 16.01 -31.87
C ALA A 22 -19.52 14.57 -32.02
N PRO A 23 -18.19 14.32 -32.01
CA PRO A 23 -17.69 12.96 -31.99
C PRO A 23 -18.18 12.31 -30.69
N THR A 24 -19.14 11.39 -30.83
CA THR A 24 -19.60 10.53 -29.74
C THR A 24 -18.62 9.39 -29.55
N ASP A 25 -17.40 9.71 -29.11
CA ASP A 25 -16.49 8.70 -28.57
C ASP A 25 -16.32 8.98 -27.07
N GLN A 26 -17.40 8.77 -26.32
CA GLN A 26 -17.26 8.39 -24.93
C GLN A 26 -16.72 6.96 -24.91
N LEU A 27 -15.40 6.81 -25.06
CA LEU A 27 -14.71 5.59 -24.65
C LEU A 27 -15.19 5.29 -23.23
N SER A 28 -15.82 4.13 -23.04
CA SER A 28 -16.25 3.75 -21.71
C SER A 28 -15.03 3.68 -20.80
N ALA A 29 -15.19 3.85 -19.49
CA ALA A 29 -14.07 3.70 -18.54
C ALA A 29 -13.32 2.37 -18.75
N LYS A 30 -14.02 1.34 -19.24
CA LYS A 30 -13.46 0.05 -19.63
C LYS A 30 -12.55 0.16 -20.85
N ASP A 31 -12.96 0.86 -21.91
CA ASP A 31 -12.16 1.02 -23.14
C ASP A 31 -10.92 1.89 -22.88
N LEU A 32 -11.06 2.90 -22.01
CA LEU A 32 -9.93 3.68 -21.53
C LEU A 32 -8.95 2.83 -20.71
N ILE A 33 -9.45 2.00 -19.79
CA ILE A 33 -8.58 1.08 -19.03
C ILE A 33 -7.91 0.05 -19.95
N LEU A 34 -8.62 -0.47 -20.95
CA LEU A 34 -8.04 -1.41 -21.91
C LEU A 34 -6.93 -0.76 -22.74
N SER A 35 -7.15 0.44 -23.26
CA SER A 35 -6.12 1.18 -24.00
C SER A 35 -4.91 1.56 -23.13
N LEU A 36 -5.13 1.95 -21.87
CA LEU A 36 -4.05 2.21 -20.92
C LEU A 36 -3.26 0.93 -20.59
N ASN A 37 -3.94 -0.21 -20.44
CA ASN A 37 -3.29 -1.50 -20.24
C ASN A 37 -2.48 -1.92 -21.47
N GLU A 38 -2.99 -1.69 -22.67
CA GLU A 38 -2.30 -1.97 -23.93
C GLU A 38 -1.05 -1.08 -24.08
N GLN A 39 -1.16 0.21 -23.78
CA GLN A 39 -0.03 1.14 -23.76
C GLN A 39 1.01 0.74 -22.70
N ALA A 40 0.58 0.37 -21.49
CA ALA A 40 1.47 -0.09 -20.43
C ALA A 40 2.19 -1.39 -20.80
N THR A 41 1.47 -2.32 -21.43
CA THR A 41 2.03 -3.60 -21.92
C THR A 41 3.05 -3.34 -23.03
N SER A 42 2.72 -2.49 -24.00
CA SER A 42 3.63 -2.10 -25.07
C SER A 42 4.87 -1.39 -24.54
N ALA A 43 4.72 -0.52 -23.54
CA ALA A 43 5.83 0.15 -22.87
C ALA A 43 6.72 -0.86 -22.11
N LEU A 44 6.14 -1.87 -21.48
CA LEU A 44 6.88 -2.95 -20.84
C LEU A 44 7.63 -3.83 -21.85
N GLU A 45 7.01 -4.18 -22.98
CA GLU A 45 7.65 -4.94 -24.07
C GLU A 45 8.81 -4.14 -24.70
N ASN A 46 8.62 -2.84 -24.91
CA ASN A 46 9.67 -1.95 -25.38
C ASN A 46 10.81 -1.82 -24.35
N ALA A 47 10.48 -1.74 -23.06
CA ALA A 47 11.49 -1.75 -22.01
C ALA A 47 12.23 -3.10 -21.89
N ASP A 48 11.56 -4.22 -22.18
CA ASP A 48 12.17 -5.56 -22.16
C ASP A 48 13.07 -5.80 -23.38
N THR A 49 12.69 -5.28 -24.55
CA THR A 49 13.55 -5.26 -25.74
C THR A 49 14.76 -4.32 -25.59
N GLU A 50 14.63 -3.22 -24.83
CA GLU A 50 15.78 -2.40 -24.40
C GLU A 50 16.60 -3.08 -23.28
N SER A 51 15.97 -3.83 -22.37
CA SER A 51 16.61 -4.65 -21.34
C SER A 51 17.45 -5.77 -21.94
N SER A 52 16.98 -6.39 -23.02
CA SER A 52 17.72 -7.33 -23.86
C SER A 52 19.06 -6.73 -24.34
N LYS A 53 19.07 -5.43 -24.73
CA LYS A 53 20.30 -4.70 -25.08
C LYS A 53 21.15 -4.28 -23.86
N ARG A 54 20.56 -4.15 -22.67
CA ARG A 54 21.27 -3.89 -21.40
C ARG A 54 21.84 -5.15 -20.72
N SER A 55 21.52 -6.34 -21.21
CA SER A 55 21.90 -7.61 -20.59
C SER A 55 23.31 -8.11 -20.96
N VAL A 56 24.30 -7.21 -21.11
CA VAL A 56 25.74 -7.56 -21.26
C VAL A 56 26.39 -7.77 -19.89
N GLY A 57 25.68 -8.40 -18.96
CA GLY A 57 26.19 -8.74 -17.62
C GLY A 57 25.71 -10.13 -17.22
N PRO A 58 26.49 -10.89 -16.43
CA PRO A 58 26.08 -12.22 -15.99
C PRO A 58 24.71 -12.13 -15.32
N LYS A 59 23.80 -13.04 -15.68
CA LYS A 59 22.45 -13.12 -15.08
C LYS A 59 22.59 -13.36 -13.58
N LYS A 60 22.54 -12.28 -12.79
CA LYS A 60 22.70 -12.34 -11.32
C LYS A 60 21.53 -13.06 -10.63
N CYS A 61 20.36 -13.14 -11.29
CA CYS A 61 19.21 -13.92 -10.84
C CYS A 61 19.06 -15.17 -11.71
N THR A 62 19.00 -16.33 -11.07
CA THR A 62 18.85 -17.65 -11.67
C THR A 62 17.84 -18.45 -10.86
N ILE A 63 17.28 -19.52 -11.42
CA ILE A 63 16.40 -20.43 -10.67
C ILE A 63 17.06 -21.03 -9.43
N PHE A 64 18.39 -21.09 -9.39
CA PHE A 64 19.17 -21.67 -8.29
C PHE A 64 19.41 -20.69 -7.13
N ASN A 65 19.26 -19.38 -7.35
CA ASN A 65 19.46 -18.35 -6.32
C ASN A 65 18.23 -17.45 -6.10
N ALA A 66 17.12 -17.75 -6.77
CA ALA A 66 15.85 -17.07 -6.57
C ALA A 66 15.34 -17.34 -5.14
N ALA A 67 15.04 -16.25 -4.42
CA ALA A 67 14.46 -16.33 -3.09
C ALA A 67 13.01 -16.86 -3.15
N VAL A 68 12.65 -17.78 -2.25
CA VAL A 68 11.30 -18.33 -2.15
C VAL A 68 10.59 -17.72 -0.93
N ARG A 69 9.48 -17.02 -1.15
CA ARG A 69 8.58 -16.54 -0.08
C ARG A 69 7.55 -17.60 0.23
N ARG A 70 7.27 -17.82 1.51
CA ARG A 70 6.40 -18.90 2.00
C ARG A 70 5.25 -18.36 2.84
N ASP A 71 4.17 -19.13 2.85
CA ASP A 71 3.01 -18.87 3.71
C ASP A 71 3.43 -18.96 5.17
N TRP A 72 3.04 -17.98 5.99
CA TRP A 72 3.26 -17.98 7.44
C TRP A 72 2.86 -19.31 8.09
N LYS A 73 1.74 -19.90 7.68
CA LYS A 73 1.25 -21.17 8.25
C LYS A 73 2.22 -22.33 8.02
N THR A 74 2.96 -22.31 6.92
CA THR A 74 3.92 -23.37 6.54
C THR A 74 5.29 -23.19 7.18
N LEU A 75 5.56 -22.02 7.79
CA LEU A 75 6.83 -21.79 8.48
C LEU A 75 6.94 -22.62 9.75
N SER A 76 8.14 -23.12 10.01
CA SER A 76 8.45 -23.76 11.28
C SER A 76 8.36 -22.75 12.43
N LYS A 77 8.15 -23.24 13.65
CA LYS A 77 8.16 -22.40 14.86
C LYS A 77 9.44 -21.57 14.98
N LYS A 78 10.59 -22.15 14.61
CA LYS A 78 11.90 -21.49 14.60
C LYS A 78 11.94 -20.35 13.58
N ASP A 79 11.45 -20.57 12.37
CA ASP A 79 11.47 -19.55 11.31
C ASP A 79 10.54 -18.39 11.63
N LYS A 80 9.35 -18.68 12.20
CA LYS A 80 8.42 -17.65 12.70
C LYS A 80 9.09 -16.77 13.75
N LYS A 81 9.73 -17.38 14.75
CA LYS A 81 10.47 -16.64 15.79
C LYS A 81 11.62 -15.82 15.20
N ALA A 82 12.40 -16.39 14.27
CA ALA A 82 13.49 -15.67 13.61
C ALA A 82 13.01 -14.42 12.84
N TYR A 83 11.85 -14.49 12.19
CA TYR A 83 11.23 -13.32 11.56
C TYR A 83 10.76 -12.30 12.60
N ILE A 84 10.04 -12.75 13.64
CA ILE A 84 9.55 -11.88 14.74
C ILE A 84 10.71 -11.14 15.41
N ASP A 85 11.79 -11.84 15.74
CA ASP A 85 12.99 -11.28 16.36
C ASP A 85 13.62 -10.20 15.48
N ALA A 86 13.66 -10.41 14.16
CA ALA A 86 14.17 -9.42 13.22
C ALA A 86 13.29 -8.16 13.15
N VAL A 87 11.96 -8.31 13.20
CA VAL A 87 11.03 -7.18 13.25
C VAL A 87 11.20 -6.41 14.57
N LEU A 88 11.26 -7.10 15.70
CA LEU A 88 11.52 -6.49 17.01
C LEU A 88 12.87 -5.77 17.04
N CYS A 89 13.89 -6.31 16.36
CA CYS A 89 15.16 -5.65 16.18
C CYS A 89 15.02 -4.32 15.39
N LEU A 90 14.29 -4.29 14.27
CA LEU A 90 14.06 -3.03 13.53
C LEU A 90 13.30 -1.99 14.35
N ARG A 91 12.36 -2.43 15.20
CA ARG A 91 11.64 -1.54 16.14
C ARG A 91 12.52 -0.99 17.25
N LYS A 92 13.68 -1.60 17.53
CA LYS A 92 14.64 -1.14 18.55
C LYS A 92 15.79 -0.31 17.96
N LYS A 93 16.19 -0.57 16.73
CA LYS A 93 17.27 0.20 16.08
C LYS A 93 16.84 1.65 15.87
N PRO A 94 17.75 2.63 16.03
CA PRO A 94 17.44 4.04 15.86
C PRO A 94 17.03 4.36 14.42
N SER A 95 16.06 5.25 14.26
CA SER A 95 15.67 5.83 12.96
C SER A 95 16.89 6.42 12.23
N LYS A 96 16.91 6.29 10.89
CA LYS A 96 17.84 7.03 10.01
C LYS A 96 17.14 8.15 9.23
N ALA A 97 15.85 8.37 9.45
CA ALA A 97 15.14 9.50 8.85
C ALA A 97 15.71 10.82 9.39
N ASP A 98 15.71 11.83 8.54
CA ASP A 98 15.97 13.20 8.98
C ASP A 98 14.90 13.62 9.98
N GLN A 99 15.32 13.92 11.22
CA GLN A 99 14.42 14.31 12.31
C GLN A 99 13.76 15.67 12.06
N THR A 100 14.29 16.50 11.17
CA THR A 100 13.62 17.74 10.73
C THR A 100 12.43 17.43 9.82
N PHE A 101 12.51 16.34 9.05
CA PHE A 101 11.45 15.88 8.16
C PHE A 101 10.44 14.99 8.88
N VAL A 102 10.88 14.10 9.77
CA VAL A 102 10.01 13.19 10.54
C VAL A 102 10.34 13.24 12.04
N PRO A 103 9.95 14.30 12.77
CA PRO A 103 10.30 14.47 14.19
C PRO A 103 9.75 13.38 15.12
N GLY A 104 8.72 12.64 14.67
CA GLY A 104 8.12 11.54 15.42
C GLY A 104 8.83 10.18 15.25
N ALA A 105 9.72 10.03 14.27
CA ALA A 105 10.38 8.75 14.03
C ALA A 105 11.36 8.43 15.17
N ARG A 106 11.25 7.24 15.76
CA ARG A 106 12.15 6.78 16.84
C ARG A 106 12.99 5.58 16.41
N SER A 107 12.44 4.73 15.55
CA SER A 107 13.03 3.47 15.15
C SER A 107 13.24 3.34 13.65
N ARG A 108 14.08 2.39 13.22
CA ARG A 108 14.18 2.00 11.80
C ARG A 108 12.86 1.53 11.23
N TYR A 109 12.03 0.90 12.06
CA TYR A 109 10.67 0.53 11.67
C TYR A 109 9.83 1.78 11.34
N ASP A 110 9.96 2.86 12.12
CA ASP A 110 9.24 4.11 11.86
C ASP A 110 9.65 4.77 10.54
N ASP A 111 10.89 4.55 10.05
CA ASP A 111 11.32 5.09 8.75
C ASP A 111 10.48 4.51 7.59
N PHE A 112 10.15 3.23 7.66
CA PHE A 112 9.27 2.58 6.68
C PHE A 112 7.84 3.11 6.79
N VAL A 113 7.35 3.29 8.01
CA VAL A 113 6.02 3.89 8.26
C VAL A 113 5.97 5.32 7.72
N ALA A 114 6.99 6.13 7.97
CA ALA A 114 7.08 7.52 7.54
C ALA A 114 7.05 7.66 6.02
N VAL A 115 7.85 6.86 5.31
CA VAL A 115 7.87 6.86 3.83
C VAL A 115 6.51 6.47 3.27
N HIS A 116 5.86 5.46 3.86
CA HIS A 116 4.52 5.05 3.45
C HIS A 116 3.47 6.14 3.69
N ILE A 117 3.46 6.77 4.87
CA ILE A 117 2.58 7.92 5.18
C ILE A 117 2.80 9.04 4.16
N ASN A 118 4.06 9.46 3.97
CA ASN A 118 4.40 10.59 3.12
C ASN A 118 3.99 10.39 1.64
N GLN A 119 4.07 9.15 1.14
CA GLN A 119 3.78 8.85 -0.27
C GLN A 119 2.35 8.32 -0.51
N THR A 120 1.53 8.16 0.53
CA THR A 120 0.23 7.47 0.47
C THR A 120 -0.66 7.94 -0.70
N LEU A 121 -0.76 9.24 -0.97
CA LEU A 121 -1.60 9.81 -2.04
C LEU A 121 -1.07 9.56 -3.47
N SER A 122 0.21 9.18 -3.60
CA SER A 122 0.86 8.92 -4.89
C SER A 122 1.10 7.43 -5.16
N ILE A 123 0.78 6.57 -4.19
CA ILE A 123 1.02 5.12 -4.26
C ILE A 123 -0.27 4.30 -4.16
N HIS A 124 -1.41 4.87 -3.75
CA HIS A 124 -2.71 4.20 -3.67
C HIS A 124 -3.68 4.73 -4.74
N GLY A 125 -4.38 3.83 -5.44
CA GLY A 125 -5.26 4.21 -6.55
C GLY A 125 -4.50 4.70 -7.80
N THR A 126 -3.19 4.41 -7.88
CA THR A 126 -2.28 4.86 -8.94
C THR A 126 -1.65 3.67 -9.69
N GLY A 127 -1.12 3.92 -10.89
CA GLY A 127 -0.51 2.88 -11.73
C GLY A 127 0.75 2.23 -11.15
N ASN A 128 1.46 2.91 -10.24
CA ASN A 128 2.64 2.40 -9.55
C ASN A 128 2.33 1.65 -8.25
N PHE A 129 1.05 1.46 -7.87
CA PHE A 129 0.67 0.79 -6.62
C PHE A 129 1.41 -0.55 -6.42
N PHE A 130 1.35 -1.45 -7.41
CA PHE A 130 1.94 -2.77 -7.30
C PHE A 130 3.48 -2.75 -7.29
N THR A 131 4.09 -1.94 -8.14
CA THR A 131 5.56 -1.87 -8.26
C THR A 131 6.18 -1.22 -7.03
N TRP A 132 5.54 -0.17 -6.50
CA TRP A 132 5.97 0.50 -5.28
C TRP A 132 5.89 -0.44 -4.06
N HIS A 133 4.76 -1.12 -3.85
CA HIS A 133 4.61 -2.02 -2.70
C HIS A 133 5.51 -3.27 -2.81
N ARG A 134 5.77 -3.76 -4.03
CA ARG A 134 6.76 -4.83 -4.27
C ARG A 134 8.15 -4.38 -3.83
N TYR A 135 8.57 -3.17 -4.23
CA TYR A 135 9.87 -2.61 -3.85
C TYR A 135 9.95 -2.31 -2.35
N PHE A 136 8.90 -1.72 -1.76
CA PHE A 136 8.81 -1.45 -0.33
C PHE A 136 8.98 -2.73 0.50
N THR A 137 8.27 -3.80 0.12
CA THR A 137 8.38 -5.10 0.79
C THR A 137 9.77 -5.71 0.63
N TRP A 138 10.38 -5.59 -0.54
CA TRP A 138 11.76 -6.04 -0.75
C TRP A 138 12.77 -5.24 0.08
N ALA A 139 12.64 -3.90 0.13
CA ALA A 139 13.51 -3.05 0.93
C ALA A 139 13.37 -3.34 2.44
N TYR A 140 12.15 -3.62 2.90
CA TYR A 140 11.89 -4.05 4.27
C TYR A 140 12.55 -5.41 4.57
N GLU A 141 12.40 -6.39 3.68
CA GLU A 141 13.09 -7.68 3.76
C GLU A 141 14.62 -7.51 3.84
N LYS A 142 15.19 -6.60 3.04
CA LYS A 142 16.62 -6.28 3.09
C LYS A 142 17.04 -5.64 4.40
N ALA A 143 16.25 -4.72 4.95
CA ALA A 143 16.53 -4.15 6.27
C ALA A 143 16.52 -5.23 7.37
N LEU A 144 15.59 -6.18 7.32
CA LEU A 144 15.58 -7.33 8.24
C LEU A 144 16.85 -8.19 8.09
N GLN A 145 17.28 -8.46 6.85
CA GLN A 145 18.44 -9.31 6.55
C GLN A 145 19.76 -8.63 6.92
N ASP A 146 19.96 -7.41 6.44
CA ASP A 146 21.23 -6.70 6.47
C ASP A 146 21.47 -6.00 7.82
N GLU A 147 20.41 -5.48 8.45
CA GLU A 147 20.53 -4.74 9.70
C GLU A 147 20.28 -5.63 10.93
N CYS A 148 19.38 -6.62 10.81
CA CYS A 148 18.94 -7.47 11.91
C CYS A 148 19.31 -8.95 11.77
N GLY A 149 20.10 -9.30 10.74
CA GLY A 149 20.66 -10.65 10.60
C GLY A 149 19.65 -11.73 10.21
N TYR A 150 18.43 -11.37 9.81
CA TYR A 150 17.42 -12.33 9.35
C TYR A 150 17.96 -13.12 8.16
N LYS A 151 17.78 -14.44 8.15
CA LYS A 151 18.26 -15.32 7.07
C LYS A 151 17.14 -15.86 6.19
N GLY A 152 15.88 -15.64 6.57
CA GLY A 152 14.72 -16.04 5.79
C GLY A 152 14.32 -14.98 4.75
N THR A 153 13.16 -15.20 4.15
CA THR A 153 12.51 -14.30 3.20
C THR A 153 11.24 -13.71 3.83
N GLN A 154 10.68 -12.67 3.23
CA GLN A 154 9.42 -12.10 3.69
C GLN A 154 8.30 -13.17 3.61
N PRO A 155 7.63 -13.53 4.72
CA PRO A 155 6.48 -14.40 4.68
C PRO A 155 5.25 -13.68 4.14
N TYR A 156 4.27 -14.44 3.65
CA TYR A 156 2.95 -13.92 3.30
C TYR A 156 1.85 -14.57 4.14
N TRP A 157 0.75 -13.85 4.28
CA TRP A 157 -0.49 -14.39 4.84
C TRP A 157 -1.41 -14.80 3.70
N ASN A 158 -1.78 -16.08 3.65
CA ASN A 158 -2.78 -16.59 2.73
C ASN A 158 -4.20 -16.38 3.27
N TRP A 159 -4.83 -15.30 2.85
CA TRP A 159 -6.18 -14.93 3.27
C TRP A 159 -7.30 -15.67 2.51
N PHE A 160 -6.97 -16.50 1.52
CA PHE A 160 -7.94 -17.42 0.89
C PHE A 160 -8.29 -18.62 1.78
N GLU A 161 -7.48 -18.90 2.81
CA GLU A 161 -7.86 -19.88 3.81
C GLU A 161 -9.05 -19.35 4.61
N THR A 162 -10.19 -20.03 4.50
CA THR A 162 -11.40 -19.71 5.24
C THR A 162 -11.24 -20.16 6.70
N GLY A 163 -11.69 -19.32 7.64
CA GLY A 163 -11.59 -19.61 9.08
C GLY A 163 -11.75 -18.36 9.93
N ASP A 164 -11.81 -18.55 11.25
CA ASP A 164 -11.82 -17.43 12.20
C ASP A 164 -10.43 -16.78 12.25
N PHE A 165 -10.35 -15.48 11.90
CA PHE A 165 -9.12 -14.70 11.96
C PHE A 165 -8.48 -14.71 13.34
N ALA A 166 -9.28 -14.78 14.42
CA ALA A 166 -8.77 -14.84 15.79
C ALA A 166 -8.00 -16.13 16.10
N THR A 167 -8.17 -17.18 15.28
CA THR A 167 -7.45 -18.46 15.41
C THR A 167 -6.39 -18.66 14.33
N ASN A 168 -6.24 -17.70 13.42
CA ASN A 168 -5.24 -17.79 12.35
C ASN A 168 -3.82 -17.71 12.95
N PRO A 169 -2.85 -18.53 12.53
CA PRO A 169 -1.49 -18.50 13.08
C PRO A 169 -0.74 -17.16 12.97
N VAL A 170 -1.22 -16.24 12.14
CA VAL A 170 -0.70 -14.87 12.07
C VAL A 170 -1.21 -14.02 13.24
N PHE A 171 -2.41 -14.28 13.75
CA PHE A 171 -3.14 -13.44 14.70
C PHE A 171 -3.63 -14.17 15.97
N ASP A 172 -3.16 -15.40 16.23
CA ASP A 172 -3.63 -16.24 17.33
C ASP A 172 -3.13 -15.81 18.73
N GLY A 173 -2.36 -14.72 18.84
CA GLY A 173 -1.81 -14.23 20.11
C GLY A 173 -0.66 -15.06 20.68
N SER A 174 -0.25 -16.14 20.01
CA SER A 174 0.86 -16.99 20.45
C SER A 174 2.20 -16.26 20.32
N GLU A 175 3.25 -16.83 20.94
CA GLU A 175 4.65 -16.39 20.76
C GLU A 175 5.16 -16.48 19.31
N THR A 176 4.40 -17.09 18.40
CA THR A 176 4.72 -17.19 16.97
C THR A 176 3.68 -16.52 16.08
N SER A 177 2.96 -15.54 16.61
CA SER A 177 2.04 -14.68 15.86
C SER A 177 2.65 -13.29 15.64
N MET A 178 1.99 -12.47 14.83
CA MET A 178 2.17 -11.01 14.79
C MET A 178 1.42 -10.33 15.96
N SER A 179 1.32 -11.00 17.10
CA SER A 179 0.39 -10.75 18.20
C SER A 179 -1.05 -11.11 17.88
N GLY A 180 -1.94 -10.95 18.86
CA GLY A 180 -3.36 -11.24 18.72
C GLY A 180 -4.23 -9.99 18.70
N ASP A 181 -5.47 -10.18 19.13
CA ASP A 181 -6.48 -9.12 19.18
C ASP A 181 -6.17 -8.07 20.27
N GLY A 182 -6.72 -6.87 20.09
CA GLY A 182 -6.67 -5.78 21.05
C GLY A 182 -7.68 -5.95 22.17
N LYS A 183 -7.40 -5.40 23.37
CA LYS A 183 -8.35 -5.37 24.51
C LYS A 183 -9.71 -4.89 24.01
N TYR A 184 -10.78 -5.50 24.51
CA TYR A 184 -12.11 -5.08 24.08
C TYR A 184 -12.30 -3.60 24.42
N PHE A 185 -12.72 -2.83 23.42
CA PHE A 185 -13.06 -1.43 23.54
C PHE A 185 -14.34 -1.21 22.73
N GLU A 186 -15.36 -0.68 23.37
CA GLU A 186 -16.64 -0.43 22.71
C GLU A 186 -16.51 0.78 21.77
N HIS A 187 -16.90 0.60 20.51
CA HIS A 187 -16.92 1.65 19.49
C HIS A 187 -17.93 1.33 18.37
N ASP A 188 -18.29 2.33 17.57
CA ASP A 188 -19.38 2.27 16.58
C ASP A 188 -18.97 1.71 15.20
N GLY A 189 -17.92 0.90 15.14
CA GLY A 189 -17.36 0.39 13.88
C GLY A 189 -16.61 1.46 13.09
N ALA A 190 -16.50 1.28 11.78
CA ALA A 190 -15.83 2.20 10.87
C ALA A 190 -16.56 2.30 9.52
N TRP A 191 -16.45 3.47 8.89
CA TRP A 191 -16.98 3.72 7.55
C TRP A 191 -15.84 3.83 6.52
N SER A 192 -15.97 3.11 5.41
CA SER A 192 -15.02 3.09 4.29
C SER A 192 -15.70 3.41 2.95
N GLY A 193 -14.91 3.52 1.88
CA GLY A 193 -15.41 3.73 0.52
C GLY A 193 -16.18 5.05 0.34
N LYS A 194 -15.67 6.15 0.90
CA LYS A 194 -16.37 7.46 0.99
C LYS A 194 -17.71 7.35 1.71
N GLN A 195 -17.71 6.69 2.86
CA GLN A 195 -18.89 6.47 3.72
C GLN A 195 -19.98 5.55 3.14
N ASN A 196 -19.65 4.72 2.14
CA ASN A 196 -20.61 3.79 1.53
C ASN A 196 -20.51 2.35 2.08
N ILE A 197 -19.47 2.04 2.86
CA ILE A 197 -19.22 0.68 3.35
C ILE A 197 -19.08 0.73 4.87
N PHE A 198 -20.05 0.16 5.58
CA PHE A 198 -19.98 -0.01 7.03
C PHE A 198 -19.21 -1.27 7.40
N ILE A 199 -18.26 -1.13 8.33
CA ILE A 199 -17.43 -2.22 8.86
C ILE A 199 -17.69 -2.32 10.36
N PRO A 200 -18.14 -3.48 10.88
CA PRO A 200 -18.44 -3.66 12.31
C PRO A 200 -17.17 -3.66 13.17
N SER A 201 -17.31 -3.37 14.46
CA SER A 201 -16.22 -3.14 15.41
C SER A 201 -15.32 -4.35 15.71
N GLY A 202 -15.80 -5.57 15.45
CA GLY A 202 -15.11 -6.78 15.89
C GLY A 202 -15.15 -6.97 17.41
N LYS A 203 -14.20 -7.75 17.94
CA LYS A 203 -14.13 -8.12 19.38
C LYS A 203 -12.95 -7.47 20.12
N GLY A 204 -12.25 -6.56 19.46
CA GLY A 204 -11.06 -5.87 19.95
C GLY A 204 -11.27 -4.38 20.13
N GLY A 205 -10.36 -3.58 19.57
CA GLY A 205 -10.45 -2.11 19.52
C GLY A 205 -9.41 -1.37 20.38
N GLY A 206 -8.95 -1.98 21.46
CA GLY A 206 -7.92 -1.44 22.35
C GLY A 206 -6.49 -1.90 22.01
N CYS A 207 -5.57 -1.71 22.96
CA CYS A 207 -4.18 -2.15 22.82
C CYS A 207 -4.07 -3.69 22.71
N ILE A 208 -3.10 -4.17 21.94
CA ILE A 208 -2.77 -5.60 21.78
C ILE A 208 -2.70 -6.30 23.15
N LYS A 209 -3.43 -7.41 23.31
CA LYS A 209 -3.48 -8.20 24.56
C LYS A 209 -2.27 -9.12 24.73
N ASP A 210 -1.98 -9.91 23.70
CA ASP A 210 -1.09 -11.07 23.78
C ASP A 210 -0.12 -11.13 22.60
N GLY A 211 1.03 -11.77 22.80
CA GLY A 211 2.01 -12.06 21.75
C GLY A 211 3.24 -11.12 21.73
N PRO A 212 4.13 -11.28 20.74
CA PRO A 212 5.48 -10.70 20.78
C PRO A 212 5.55 -9.17 20.67
N PHE A 213 4.48 -8.53 20.17
CA PHE A 213 4.41 -7.08 19.96
C PHE A 213 3.53 -6.39 21.01
N VAL A 214 3.19 -7.05 22.13
CA VAL A 214 2.58 -6.38 23.28
C VAL A 214 3.47 -5.24 23.76
N GLY A 215 2.87 -4.06 23.97
CA GLY A 215 3.60 -2.84 24.35
C GLY A 215 4.32 -2.16 23.18
N ALA A 216 4.16 -2.63 21.94
CA ALA A 216 4.65 -1.91 20.77
C ALA A 216 3.96 -0.54 20.65
N VAL A 217 4.76 0.53 20.56
CA VAL A 217 4.28 1.90 20.43
C VAL A 217 4.18 2.30 18.96
N ALA A 218 3.04 2.86 18.55
CA ALA A 218 2.90 3.54 17.26
C ALA A 218 3.35 5.00 17.42
N ASN A 219 4.53 5.36 16.91
CA ASN A 219 5.12 6.69 17.11
C ASN A 219 4.63 7.74 16.10
N LEU A 220 4.08 7.31 14.96
CA LEU A 220 3.66 8.17 13.86
C LEU A 220 2.16 8.04 13.63
N GLY A 221 1.53 9.13 13.18
CA GLY A 221 0.09 9.22 12.97
C GLY A 221 -0.70 9.41 14.28
N PRO A 222 -2.04 9.31 14.23
CA PRO A 222 -2.84 9.05 13.03
C PRO A 222 -2.73 10.20 12.01
N PRO A 223 -2.55 9.91 10.71
CA PRO A 223 -2.53 10.97 9.69
C PRO A 223 -3.95 11.52 9.47
N VAL A 224 -4.08 12.84 9.30
CA VAL A 224 -5.32 13.44 8.82
C VAL A 224 -5.36 13.20 7.30
N LEU A 225 -6.30 12.36 6.84
CA LEU A 225 -6.62 12.28 5.42
C LEU A 225 -7.37 13.57 5.08
N ALA A 226 -6.68 14.51 4.42
CA ALA A 226 -7.29 15.70 3.85
C ALA A 226 -8.03 15.35 2.54
#